data_AF-A0A6I5CGJ1-F1
#
_entry.id   AF-A0A6I5CGJ1-F1
#
_cell.length_a   1.000
_cell.length_b   1.000
_cell.length_c   1.000
_cell.angle_alpha   90.00
_cell.angle_beta   90.00
_cell.angle_gamma   90.00
#
_symmetry.space_group_name_H-M   'P 1'
#
loop_
_entity.id
_entity.type
_entity.pdbx_description
1 polymer ?
#
loop_
_entity_poly.entity_id
_entity_poly.type
_entity_poly.pdbx_seq_one_letter_code
_entity_poly.pdbx_strand_id
1 'polypeptide(L)'
;MPDDPCDSAGPAPRPEAPPCRVTVRRQGPILLDGPVEVELEDGTTVSSDRFRVALCTCRRSRRYPWCDTSHRRRAPGPSGGPVGGRDRTVPDVPG
;
A
#
# COMPACT_ATOMS: atom_id res chain seq x y z
N MET A 1 -0.27 -62.72 -3.99
CA MET A 1 -1.05 -61.48 -4.14
C MET A 1 -1.07 -60.78 -2.79
N PRO A 2 -0.13 -59.89 -2.47
CA PRO A 2 -0.35 -58.87 -1.46
C PRO A 2 -1.04 -57.66 -2.13
N ASP A 3 -2.11 -57.19 -1.51
CA ASP A 3 -2.84 -55.98 -1.84
C ASP A 3 -1.89 -54.79 -1.96
N ASP A 4 -2.01 -54.04 -3.07
CA ASP A 4 -1.30 -52.79 -3.32
C ASP A 4 -2.14 -51.65 -2.75
N PRO A 5 -1.82 -51.08 -1.57
CA PRO A 5 -2.45 -49.86 -1.11
C PRO A 5 -1.86 -48.72 -1.95
N CYS A 6 -2.41 -48.51 -3.14
CA CYS A 6 -2.17 -47.31 -3.90
C CYS A 6 -2.82 -46.15 -3.15
N ASP A 7 -2.00 -45.63 -2.22
CA ASP A 7 -2.18 -44.48 -1.38
C ASP A 7 -2.89 -43.38 -2.18
N SER A 8 -4.07 -42.98 -1.68
CA SER A 8 -4.86 -41.90 -2.25
C SER A 8 -4.09 -40.60 -2.06
N ALA A 9 -3.18 -40.31 -2.99
CA ALA A 9 -2.42 -39.07 -3.01
C ALA A 9 -3.41 -37.90 -2.95
N GLY A 10 -3.40 -37.22 -1.80
CA GLY A 10 -4.24 -36.04 -1.56
C GLY A 10 -4.00 -34.98 -2.65
N PRO A 11 -4.94 -34.03 -2.82
CA PRO A 11 -4.83 -33.03 -3.87
C PRO A 11 -3.49 -32.30 -3.75
N ALA A 12 -2.75 -32.25 -4.86
CA ALA A 12 -1.50 -31.51 -4.94
C ALA A 12 -1.72 -30.07 -4.43
N PRO A 13 -0.77 -29.50 -3.67
CA PRO A 13 -0.90 -28.14 -3.19
C PRO A 13 -1.10 -27.21 -4.40
N ARG A 14 -2.17 -26.40 -4.35
CA ARG A 14 -2.37 -25.37 -5.37
C ARG A 14 -1.18 -24.41 -5.29
N PRO A 15 -0.64 -23.95 -6.42
CA PRO A 15 0.42 -22.94 -6.40
C PRO A 15 -0.04 -21.77 -5.55
N GLU A 16 0.78 -21.40 -4.57
CA GLU A 16 0.51 -20.26 -3.70
C GLU A 16 0.37 -19.04 -4.60
N ALA A 17 -0.79 -18.36 -4.53
CA ALA A 17 -1.03 -17.17 -5.33
C ALA A 17 0.07 -16.14 -5.00
N PRO A 18 0.57 -15.37 -6.01
CA PRO A 18 1.55 -14.34 -5.74
C PRO A 18 0.99 -13.34 -4.71
N PRO A 19 1.84 -12.76 -3.84
CA PRO A 19 1.38 -11.82 -2.85
C PRO A 19 0.73 -10.60 -3.50
N CYS A 20 -0.33 -10.08 -2.89
CA CYS A 20 -0.90 -8.79 -3.29
C CYS A 20 0.13 -7.68 -3.07
N ARG A 21 0.42 -6.90 -4.12
CA ARG A 21 1.39 -5.82 -4.05
C ARG A 21 0.76 -4.54 -3.48
N VAL A 22 1.28 -4.11 -2.34
CA VAL A 22 0.90 -2.84 -1.70
C VAL A 22 1.97 -1.79 -1.92
N THR A 23 1.58 -0.56 -2.28
CA THR A 23 2.50 0.57 -2.44
C THR A 23 1.98 1.78 -1.68
N VAL A 24 2.72 2.20 -0.66
CA VAL A 24 2.40 3.36 0.17
C VAL A 24 3.05 4.63 -0.40
N ARG A 25 2.30 5.74 -0.41
CA ARG A 25 2.78 7.05 -0.86
C ARG A 25 2.68 8.06 0.30
N ARG A 26 3.74 8.85 0.54
CA ARG A 26 3.82 9.79 1.67
C ARG A 26 2.66 10.78 1.76
N GLN A 27 2.17 11.28 0.63
CA GLN A 27 1.08 12.26 0.55
C GLN A 27 -0.03 11.80 -0.42
N GLY A 28 -0.18 10.49 -0.60
CA GLY A 28 -1.06 9.93 -1.62
C GLY A 28 -1.84 8.71 -1.12
N PRO A 29 -2.65 8.12 -2.00
CA PRO A 29 -3.35 6.89 -1.69
C PRO A 29 -2.39 5.71 -1.50
N ILE A 30 -2.89 4.66 -0.85
CA ILE A 30 -2.25 3.34 -0.90
C ILE A 30 -2.69 2.68 -2.20
N LEU A 31 -1.74 2.17 -2.99
CA LEU A 31 -2.03 1.47 -4.24
C LEU A 31 -1.93 -0.04 -4.03
N LEU A 32 -2.94 -0.78 -4.47
CA LEU A 32 -3.07 -2.23 -4.35
C LEU A 32 -3.20 -2.87 -5.72
N ASP A 33 -2.58 -4.03 -5.92
CA ASP A 33 -2.90 -4.92 -7.04
C ASP A 33 -4.15 -5.71 -6.67
N GLY A 34 -5.21 -5.55 -7.46
CA GLY A 34 -6.51 -6.18 -7.20
C GLY A 34 -6.70 -7.53 -7.89
N PRO A 35 -7.89 -8.14 -7.75
CA PRO A 35 -9.08 -7.62 -7.06
C PRO A 35 -8.89 -7.51 -5.54
N VAL A 36 -9.62 -6.59 -4.89
CA VAL A 36 -9.54 -6.40 -3.43
C VAL A 36 -10.92 -6.27 -2.79
N GLU A 37 -11.00 -6.69 -1.55
CA GLU A 37 -12.11 -6.45 -0.64
C GLU A 37 -11.60 -5.61 0.54
N VAL A 38 -12.40 -4.63 0.97
CA VAL A 38 -12.05 -3.69 2.03
C VAL A 38 -13.17 -3.66 3.05
N GLU A 39 -12.84 -4.06 4.28
CA GLU A 39 -13.68 -3.87 5.46
C GLU A 39 -13.42 -2.50 6.09
N LEU A 40 -14.49 -1.78 6.42
CA LEU A 40 -14.46 -0.49 7.08
C LEU A 40 -14.72 -0.63 8.59
N GLU A 41 -14.40 0.43 9.34
CA GLU A 41 -14.58 0.48 10.80
C GLU A 41 -16.06 0.32 11.23
N ASP A 42 -17.01 0.60 10.34
CA ASP A 42 -18.45 0.43 10.57
C ASP A 42 -18.95 -1.00 10.25
N GLY A 43 -18.06 -1.90 9.86
CA GLY A 43 -18.38 -3.27 9.43
C GLY A 43 -18.84 -3.38 7.97
N THR A 44 -18.94 -2.27 7.23
CA THR A 44 -19.28 -2.30 5.81
C THR A 44 -18.11 -2.86 5.01
N THR A 45 -18.41 -3.78 4.10
CA THR A 45 -17.43 -4.34 3.17
C THR A 45 -17.71 -3.84 1.75
N VAL A 46 -16.68 -3.34 1.07
CA VAL A 46 -16.75 -2.93 -0.33
C VAL A 46 -15.65 -3.59 -1.15
N SER A 47 -15.97 -3.97 -2.38
CA SER A 47 -15.05 -4.68 -3.26
C SER A 47 -14.75 -3.89 -4.54
N SER A 48 -13.60 -4.21 -5.14
CA SER A 48 -13.19 -3.71 -6.44
C SER A 48 -12.52 -4.83 -7.23
N ASP A 49 -13.03 -5.08 -8.43
CA ASP A 49 -12.53 -6.07 -9.39
C ASP A 49 -11.37 -5.54 -10.25
N ARG A 50 -10.98 -4.28 -10.07
CA ARG A 50 -9.92 -3.63 -10.85
C ARG A 50 -8.57 -4.23 -10.51
N PHE A 51 -7.75 -4.45 -11.53
CA PHE A 51 -6.36 -4.89 -11.38
C PHE A 51 -5.48 -3.93 -10.57
N ARG A 52 -5.84 -2.64 -10.49
CA ARG A 52 -5.16 -1.63 -9.67
C ARG A 52 -6.17 -0.78 -8.94
N VAL A 53 -5.97 -0.65 -7.63
CA VAL A 53 -6.90 0.03 -6.73
C VAL A 53 -6.15 1.06 -5.90
N ALA A 54 -6.80 2.19 -5.61
CA ALA A 54 -6.23 3.28 -4.82
C ALA A 54 -7.10 3.54 -3.59
N LEU A 55 -6.60 3.24 -2.40
CA LEU A 55 -7.28 3.52 -1.14
C LEU A 55 -6.96 4.91 -0.62
N CYS A 56 -8.01 5.60 -0.17
CA CYS A 56 -7.94 6.93 0.39
C CYS A 56 -7.36 6.89 1.81
N THR A 57 -6.23 7.56 2.01
CA THR A 57 -5.61 7.80 3.32
C THR A 57 -5.96 9.17 3.90
N CYS A 58 -6.52 10.07 3.09
CA CYS A 58 -6.77 11.46 3.49
C CYS A 58 -8.19 11.75 4.00
N ARG A 59 -9.09 10.75 3.98
CA ARG A 59 -10.50 10.83 4.41
C ARG A 59 -11.35 11.94 3.75
N ARG A 60 -10.86 12.58 2.67
CA ARG A 60 -11.56 13.64 1.91
C ARG A 60 -12.28 13.14 0.66
N SER A 61 -12.18 11.85 0.36
CA SER A 61 -12.80 11.29 -0.84
C SER A 61 -14.32 11.26 -0.69
N ARG A 62 -15.04 11.65 -1.75
CA ARG A 62 -16.50 11.51 -1.83
C ARG A 62 -16.93 10.06 -2.09
N ARG A 63 -15.98 9.17 -2.36
CA ARG A 63 -16.18 7.75 -2.64
C ARG A 63 -15.36 6.88 -1.70
N TYR A 64 -15.18 7.34 -0.46
CA TYR A 64 -14.46 6.57 0.56
C TYR A 64 -14.99 5.12 0.58
N PRO A 65 -14.11 4.10 0.60
CA PRO A 65 -12.65 4.13 0.82
C PRO A 65 -11.80 4.41 -0.42
N TRP A 66 -12.37 4.55 -1.62
CA TRP A 66 -11.62 4.75 -2.85
C TRP A 66 -11.07 6.17 -2.98
N CYS A 67 -9.87 6.31 -3.54
CA CYS A 67 -9.28 7.61 -3.81
C CYS A 67 -9.90 8.25 -5.06
N ASP A 68 -10.45 9.46 -4.92
CA ASP A 68 -11.01 10.27 -6.00
C ASP A 68 -10.14 11.49 -6.33
N THR A 69 -8.85 11.44 -5.99
CA THR A 69 -7.86 12.54 -6.10
C THR A 69 -8.05 13.72 -5.16
N SER A 70 -9.04 13.71 -4.26
CA SER A 70 -9.26 14.79 -3.27
C SER A 70 -8.04 15.08 -2.38
N HIS A 71 -7.10 14.14 -2.28
CA HIS A 71 -5.84 14.34 -1.56
C HIS A 71 -5.02 15.53 -2.10
N ARG A 72 -5.10 15.82 -3.41
CA ARG A 72 -4.35 16.88 -4.10
C ARG A 72 -4.82 18.28 -3.73
N ARG A 73 -6.06 18.44 -3.26
CA ARG A 73 -6.64 19.74 -2.88
C ARG A 73 -6.05 20.32 -1.59
N ARG A 74 -4.97 19.73 -1.05
CA ARG A 74 -4.25 20.31 0.08
C ARG A 74 -3.42 21.48 -0.45
N ALA A 75 -3.65 22.68 0.09
CA ALA A 75 -2.56 23.65 0.17
C ALA A 75 -1.38 22.95 0.88
N PRO A 76 -0.12 23.21 0.48
CA PRO A 76 1.03 22.56 1.10
C PRO A 76 1.11 22.99 2.58
N GLY A 77 0.55 22.18 3.48
CA GLY A 77 0.92 22.21 4.88
C GLY A 77 2.34 21.67 5.00
N PRO A 78 3.19 22.24 5.87
CA PRO A 78 4.63 22.00 5.86
C PRO A 78 4.92 20.53 6.17
N SER A 79 5.16 19.73 5.15
CA SER A 79 5.80 18.42 5.26
C SER A 79 7.08 18.49 4.45
N GLY A 80 8.09 19.09 5.09
CA GLY A 80 9.41 19.32 4.56
C GLY A 80 10.19 20.17 5.57
N GLY A 81 10.58 19.57 6.69
CA GLY A 81 11.62 20.17 7.53
C GLY A 81 12.88 20.43 6.68
N PRO A 82 13.72 21.42 7.04
CA PRO A 82 14.88 21.77 6.24
C PRO A 82 15.78 20.56 6.10
N VAL A 83 16.07 20.17 4.86
CA VAL A 83 17.17 19.25 4.58
C VAL A 83 18.46 19.97 4.98
N GLY A 84 19.14 19.43 6.00
CA GLY A 84 20.35 20.01 6.57
C GLY A 84 21.39 20.36 5.50
N GLY A 85 21.76 21.63 5.45
CA GLY A 85 22.77 22.19 4.56
C GLY A 85 23.95 22.76 5.36
N ARG A 86 24.80 21.86 5.90
CA ARG A 86 26.23 22.00 6.17
C ARG A 86 26.71 23.36 6.74
N ASP A 87 26.92 23.42 8.05
CA ASP A 87 27.89 24.33 8.64
C ASP A 87 29.28 23.98 8.09
N ARG A 88 29.83 24.85 7.23
CA ARG A 88 31.25 24.88 6.89
C ARG A 88 31.85 26.15 7.48
N THR A 89 31.95 26.21 8.79
CA THR A 89 32.94 27.05 9.44
C THR A 89 34.31 26.39 9.20
N VAL A 90 35.02 26.87 8.19
CA VAL A 90 36.47 26.68 8.10
C VAL A 90 37.10 27.65 9.11
N PRO A 91 37.79 27.19 10.16
CA PRO A 91 38.67 28.08 10.90
C PRO A 91 39.92 28.30 10.06
N ASP A 92 40.16 29.53 9.61
CA ASP A 92 41.43 29.90 8.99
C ASP A 92 42.33 30.65 10.00
N VAL A 93 43.60 30.30 9.90
CA VAL A 93 44.69 30.33 10.87
C VAL A 93 45.30 31.75 10.98
N PRO A 94 45.83 32.18 12.14
CA PRO A 94 46.44 33.50 12.27
C PRO A 94 47.77 33.62 11.51
N GLY A 95 47.99 34.78 10.91
CA GLY A 95 49.28 35.29 10.42
C GLY A 95 49.61 36.63 11.07
#